data_AF-A0A0X8P4N3-F1
#
_entry.id   AF-A0A0X8P4N3-F1
#
_cell.length_a   1.000
_cell.length_b   1.000
_cell.length_c   1.000
_cell.angle_alpha   90.00
_cell.angle_beta   90.00
_cell.angle_gamma   90.00
#
_symmetry.space_group_name_H-M   'P 1'
#
loop_
_entity.id
_entity.type
_entity.pdbx_description
1 polymer ?
#
loop_
_entity_poly.entity_id
_entity_poly.type
_entity_poly.pdbx_seq_one_letter_code
_entity_poly.pdbx_strand_id
1 'polypeptide(L)'
;MWSLLKRLFVGPPAPPDPYAETIRFDDSGFTRAMGPEDAGGRRQFWPWEAIEEFGFHFTQALFPDPWVGDYMEGLWYVRVRDEGSLMAVAFGQEHLDLAALPPALLRHMPGLDLQPLRDGLAVAKRGLHHFEGEGIWVAWRRDPHCA
;
A
#
# COMPACT_ATOMS: atom_id res chain seq x y z
N MET A 1 -15.08 -40.65 0.15
CA MET A 1 -14.54 -40.81 -1.23
C MET A 1 -14.59 -39.52 -2.07
N TRP A 2 -15.31 -38.46 -1.67
CA TRP A 2 -15.39 -37.19 -2.43
C TRP A 2 -14.17 -36.26 -2.29
N SER A 3 -13.32 -36.47 -1.27
CA SER A 3 -12.14 -35.61 -0.99
C SER A 3 -10.93 -35.91 -1.88
N LEU A 4 -10.80 -37.13 -2.39
CA LEU A 4 -9.69 -37.54 -3.25
C LEU A 4 -9.84 -37.02 -4.69
N LEU A 5 -11.07 -36.91 -5.19
CA LEU A 5 -11.36 -36.37 -6.52
C LEU A 5 -11.10 -34.86 -6.60
N LYS A 6 -11.37 -34.08 -5.55
CA LYS A 6 -11.07 -32.64 -5.53
C LYS A 6 -9.57 -32.36 -5.70
N ARG A 7 -8.70 -33.21 -5.15
CA ARG A 7 -7.24 -33.03 -5.22
C ARG A 7 -6.66 -33.21 -6.63
N LEU A 8 -7.40 -33.82 -7.56
CA LEU A 8 -7.00 -33.98 -8.96
C LEU A 8 -7.38 -32.78 -9.84
N PHE A 9 -8.32 -31.94 -9.39
CA PHE A 9 -8.76 -30.74 -10.12
C PHE A 9 -8.17 -29.44 -9.58
N VAL A 10 -7.50 -29.47 -8.43
CA VAL A 10 -6.71 -28.33 -7.95
C VAL A 10 -5.35 -28.44 -8.62
N GLY A 11 -5.24 -27.78 -9.78
CA GLY A 11 -3.93 -27.53 -10.40
C GLY A 11 -2.99 -26.82 -9.41
N PRO A 12 -1.67 -26.85 -9.66
CA PRO A 12 -0.74 -26.09 -8.84
C PRO A 12 -1.21 -24.62 -8.75
N PRO A 13 -1.00 -23.94 -7.61
CA PRO A 13 -1.33 -22.53 -7.51
C PRO A 13 -0.70 -21.79 -8.68
N ALA A 14 -1.45 -20.85 -9.26
CA ALA A 14 -0.92 -20.03 -10.34
C ALA A 14 0.42 -19.42 -9.90
N PRO A 15 1.45 -19.43 -10.75
CA PRO A 15 2.70 -18.77 -10.43
C PRO A 15 2.42 -17.30 -10.08
N PRO A 16 3.14 -16.73 -9.10
CA PRO A 16 2.97 -15.33 -8.73
C PRO A 16 3.15 -14.45 -9.96
N ASP A 17 2.31 -13.43 -10.09
CA ASP A 17 2.38 -12.49 -11.21
C ASP A 17 3.75 -11.80 -11.22
N PRO A 18 4.54 -11.96 -12.30
CA PRO A 18 5.87 -11.33 -12.40
C PRO A 18 5.82 -9.81 -12.42
N TYR A 19 4.65 -9.20 -12.66
CA TYR A 19 4.42 -7.76 -12.62
C TYR A 19 3.78 -7.28 -11.32
N ALA A 20 3.58 -8.17 -10.35
CA ALA A 20 3.06 -7.80 -9.05
C ALA A 20 3.93 -6.72 -8.41
N GLU A 21 3.26 -5.69 -7.92
CA GLU A 21 3.90 -4.67 -7.09
C GLU A 21 4.45 -5.33 -5.81
N THR A 22 5.70 -5.02 -5.48
CA THR A 22 6.34 -5.48 -4.26
C THR A 22 6.64 -4.28 -3.37
N ILE A 23 6.03 -4.29 -2.19
CA ILE A 23 6.20 -3.27 -1.16
C ILE A 23 6.99 -3.85 0.00
N ARG A 24 8.05 -3.15 0.42
CA ARG A 24 8.90 -3.61 1.52
C ARG A 24 9.32 -2.44 2.40
N PHE A 25 9.17 -2.64 3.71
CA PHE A 25 9.70 -1.78 4.76
C PHE A 25 10.73 -2.59 5.55
N ASP A 26 11.98 -2.14 5.56
CA ASP A 26 13.06 -2.79 6.29
C ASP A 26 13.88 -1.76 7.08
N ASP A 27 14.94 -2.17 7.77
CA ASP A 27 15.74 -1.24 8.57
C ASP A 27 16.47 -0.18 7.71
N SER A 28 16.55 -0.32 6.38
CA SER A 28 17.14 0.67 5.48
C SER A 28 16.14 1.72 4.98
N GLY A 29 14.88 1.34 4.80
CA GLY A 29 13.84 2.26 4.33
C GLY A 29 12.65 1.58 3.68
N PHE A 30 12.02 2.31 2.78
CA PHE A 30 10.89 1.88 1.97
C PHE A 30 11.36 1.55 0.56
N THR A 31 11.02 0.34 0.08
CA THR A 31 11.26 -0.09 -1.30
C THR A 31 9.94 -0.40 -1.97
N ARG A 32 9.76 0.14 -3.18
CA ARG A 32 8.70 -0.22 -4.11
C ARG A 32 9.33 -0.79 -5.37
N ALA A 33 8.96 -2.00 -5.75
CA ALA A 33 9.41 -2.63 -6.99
C ALA A 33 8.22 -3.09 -7.82
N MET A 34 8.33 -2.98 -9.15
CA MET A 34 7.33 -3.47 -10.08
C MET A 34 8.03 -4.11 -11.27
N GLY A 35 7.65 -5.36 -11.57
CA GLY A 35 8.22 -6.14 -12.66
C GLY A 35 9.62 -6.73 -12.35
N PRO A 36 10.08 -7.68 -13.18
CA PRO A 36 11.42 -8.27 -13.07
C PRO A 36 12.52 -7.27 -13.40
N GLU A 37 13.63 -7.26 -12.65
CA GLU A 37 14.79 -6.36 -12.91
C GLU A 37 15.36 -6.56 -14.33
N ASP A 38 15.36 -7.80 -14.82
CA ASP A 38 15.83 -8.19 -16.16
C ASP A 38 14.85 -7.84 -17.29
N ALA A 39 13.59 -7.52 -16.97
CA ALA A 39 12.56 -7.11 -17.93
C ALA A 39 12.26 -5.60 -17.88
N GLY A 40 13.19 -4.79 -17.35
CA GLY A 40 13.02 -3.34 -17.22
C GLY A 40 12.11 -2.92 -16.06
N GLY A 41 11.99 -3.79 -15.05
CA GLY A 41 11.27 -3.50 -13.82
C GLY A 41 11.79 -2.23 -13.15
N ARG A 42 10.88 -1.50 -12.51
CA ARG A 42 11.22 -0.26 -11.80
C ARG A 42 11.33 -0.57 -10.32
N ARG A 43 12.50 -0.31 -9.76
CA ARG A 43 12.76 -0.37 -8.33
C ARG A 43 13.09 1.02 -7.81
N GLN A 44 12.30 1.47 -6.85
CA GLN A 44 12.47 2.75 -6.18
C GLN A 44 12.72 2.49 -4.69
N PHE A 45 13.61 3.28 -4.12
CA PHE A 45 14.02 3.18 -2.73
C PHE A 45 14.07 4.57 -2.13
N TRP A 46 13.50 4.71 -0.93
CA TRP A 46 13.61 5.91 -0.13
C TRP A 46 14.05 5.53 1.28
N PRO A 47 15.12 6.14 1.79
CA PRO A 47 15.55 5.88 3.15
C PRO A 47 14.56 6.51 4.14
N TRP A 48 14.61 6.08 5.40
CA TRP A 48 13.62 6.51 6.39
C TRP A 48 13.55 8.03 6.56
N GLU A 49 14.68 8.74 6.52
CA GLU A 49 14.79 10.20 6.60
C GLU A 49 14.07 10.94 5.48
N ALA A 50 13.89 10.31 4.32
CA ALA A 50 13.15 10.90 3.21
C ALA A 50 11.64 10.84 3.42
N ILE A 51 11.14 9.98 4.32
CA ILE A 51 9.70 9.81 4.57
C ILE A 51 9.21 10.90 5.54
N GLU A 52 8.24 11.69 5.09
CA GLU A 52 7.70 12.88 5.79
C GLU A 52 6.28 12.63 6.32
N GLU A 53 5.52 11.74 5.68
CA GLU A 53 4.13 11.43 6.05
C GLU A 53 3.81 9.97 5.73
N PHE A 54 2.93 9.35 6.52
CA PHE A 54 2.34 8.05 6.23
C PHE A 54 0.85 8.06 6.55
N GLY A 55 0.06 7.40 5.70
CA GLY A 55 -1.38 7.34 5.89
C GLY A 55 -2.09 6.43 4.90
N PHE A 56 -3.40 6.63 4.82
CA PHE A 56 -4.30 5.92 3.93
C PHE A 56 -5.15 6.90 3.13
N HIS A 57 -5.37 6.59 1.85
CA HIS A 57 -6.25 7.30 0.93
C HIS A 57 -7.39 6.39 0.51
N PHE A 58 -8.58 6.95 0.38
CA PHE A 58 -9.68 6.32 -0.33
C PHE A 58 -10.15 7.31 -1.40
N THR A 59 -9.95 6.99 -2.66
CA THR A 59 -10.15 7.92 -3.79
C THR A 59 -10.62 7.18 -5.03
N GLN A 60 -11.16 7.90 -6.00
CA GLN A 60 -11.58 7.28 -7.25
C GLN A 60 -10.37 6.74 -8.01
N ALA A 61 -10.49 5.50 -8.52
CA ALA A 61 -9.48 4.88 -9.35
C ALA A 61 -9.16 5.78 -10.56
N LEU A 62 -7.87 6.02 -10.81
CA LEU A 62 -7.44 6.82 -11.95
C LEU A 62 -7.78 6.13 -13.29
N PHE A 63 -7.76 4.79 -13.28
CA PHE A 63 -8.08 3.96 -14.42
C PHE A 63 -9.32 3.11 -14.09
N PRO A 64 -10.51 3.50 -14.58
CA PRO A 64 -11.72 2.75 -14.33
C PRO A 64 -11.62 1.36 -14.96
N ASP A 65 -12.26 0.39 -14.30
CA ASP A 65 -12.30 -0.97 -14.79
C ASP A 65 -13.36 -1.09 -15.91
N PRO A 66 -13.06 -1.72 -17.06
CA PRO A 66 -14.01 -1.82 -18.17
C PRO A 66 -15.32 -2.57 -17.85
N TRP A 67 -15.36 -3.37 -16.78
CA TRP A 67 -16.51 -4.17 -16.37
C TRP A 67 -17.26 -3.55 -15.18
N VAL A 68 -16.53 -2.91 -14.25
CA VAL A 68 -17.09 -2.33 -13.02
C VAL A 68 -17.39 -0.83 -13.19
N GLY A 69 -16.73 -0.15 -14.12
CA GLY A 69 -16.86 1.29 -14.35
C GLY A 69 -16.00 2.09 -13.37
N ASP A 70 -16.48 3.28 -13.01
CA ASP A 70 -15.85 4.10 -11.97
C ASP A 70 -15.96 3.41 -10.60
N TYR A 71 -14.85 3.35 -9.88
CA TYR A 71 -14.79 2.75 -8.57
C TYR A 71 -13.78 3.48 -7.68
N MET A 72 -13.84 3.18 -6.39
CA MET A 72 -12.96 3.71 -5.36
C MET A 72 -11.88 2.70 -5.00
N GLU A 73 -10.66 3.19 -4.84
CA GLU A 73 -9.49 2.44 -4.39
C GLU A 73 -9.08 2.86 -2.99
N GLY A 74 -8.80 1.87 -2.15
CA GLY A 74 -8.06 2.07 -0.90
C GLY A 74 -6.57 1.96 -1.20
N LEU A 75 -5.80 2.97 -0.78
CA LEU A 75 -4.36 3.03 -1.02
C LEU A 75 -3.64 3.42 0.26
N TRP A 76 -2.60 2.68 0.62
CA TRP A 76 -1.61 3.20 1.55
C TRP A 76 -0.75 4.23 0.84
N TYR A 77 -0.21 5.20 1.57
CA TYR A 77 0.75 6.12 1.00
C TYR A 77 1.85 6.49 1.98
N VAL A 78 3.03 6.74 1.42
CA VAL A 78 4.09 7.52 2.07
C VAL A 78 4.29 8.81 1.30
N ARG A 79 4.47 9.93 1.99
CA ARG A 79 4.98 11.16 1.37
C ARG A 79 6.48 11.22 1.58
N VAL A 80 7.23 11.31 0.49
CA VAL A 80 8.69 11.30 0.50
C VAL A 80 9.23 12.61 -0.07
N ARG A 81 10.34 13.07 0.48
CA ARG A 81 11.15 14.14 -0.09
C ARG A 81 12.21 13.53 -0.99
N ASP A 82 12.14 13.84 -2.27
CA ASP A 82 13.05 13.33 -3.29
C ASP A 82 13.56 14.50 -4.14
N GLU A 83 14.89 14.65 -4.21
CA GLU A 83 15.56 15.79 -4.88
C GLU A 83 14.98 17.18 -4.53
N GLY A 84 14.51 17.36 -3.30
CA GLY A 84 13.93 18.61 -2.80
C GLY A 84 12.44 18.80 -3.11
N SER A 85 11.83 17.89 -3.86
CA SER A 85 10.40 17.87 -4.15
C SER A 85 9.68 16.87 -3.25
N LEU A 86 8.46 17.22 -2.84
CA LEU A 86 7.63 16.39 -1.98
C LEU A 86 6.65 15.60 -2.86
N MET A 87 6.75 14.28 -2.82
CA MET A 87 5.97 13.36 -3.67
C MET A 87 5.20 12.37 -2.79
N ALA A 88 3.95 12.08 -3.16
CA ALA A 88 3.20 10.97 -2.57
C ALA A 88 3.45 9.70 -3.37
N VAL A 89 3.88 8.64 -2.69
CA VAL A 89 4.00 7.29 -3.26
C VAL A 89 2.88 6.46 -2.66
N ALA A 90 1.88 6.14 -3.47
CA ALA A 90 0.74 5.31 -3.11
C ALA A 90 0.92 3.87 -3.61
N PHE A 91 0.35 2.92 -2.88
CA PHE A 91 0.36 1.49 -3.19
C PHE A 91 -0.89 0.80 -2.64
N GLY A 92 -1.25 -0.35 -3.22
CA GLY A 92 -2.50 -1.06 -2.94
C GLY A 92 -2.75 -1.38 -1.46
N GLN A 93 -4.00 -1.27 -1.01
CA GLN A 93 -4.42 -1.57 0.37
C GLN A 93 -3.98 -2.97 0.83
N GLU A 94 -3.93 -3.95 -0.09
CA GLU A 94 -3.57 -5.34 0.16
C GLU A 94 -2.13 -5.54 0.65
N HIS A 95 -1.24 -4.55 0.48
CA HIS A 95 0.16 -4.68 0.86
C HIS A 95 0.44 -4.53 2.36
N LEU A 96 -0.49 -3.96 3.13
CA LEU A 96 -0.33 -3.83 4.58
C LEU A 96 -1.58 -4.30 5.32
N ASP A 97 -1.35 -5.08 6.36
CA ASP A 97 -2.35 -5.39 7.37
C ASP A 97 -2.09 -4.52 8.60
N LEU A 98 -3.08 -3.73 9.00
CA LEU A 98 -3.00 -2.86 10.17
C LEU A 98 -2.75 -3.66 11.47
N ALA A 99 -3.18 -4.93 11.53
CA ALA A 99 -2.94 -5.81 12.67
C ALA A 99 -1.51 -6.38 12.71
N ALA A 100 -0.77 -6.28 11.61
CA ALA A 100 0.56 -6.88 11.44
C ALA A 100 1.50 -5.95 10.67
N LEU A 101 1.56 -4.68 11.05
CA LEU A 101 2.44 -3.70 10.41
C LEU A 101 3.92 -4.11 10.50
N PRO A 102 4.74 -3.83 9.46
CA PRO A 102 6.16 -4.15 9.48
C PRO A 102 6.88 -3.56 10.70
N PRO A 103 7.69 -4.35 11.43
CA PRO A 103 8.40 -3.85 12.62
C PRO A 103 9.29 -2.63 12.34
N ALA A 104 9.93 -2.58 11.16
CA ALA A 104 10.75 -1.44 10.77
C ALA A 104 9.91 -0.16 10.63
N LEU A 105 8.71 -0.24 10.04
CA LEU A 105 7.79 0.90 9.95
C LEU A 105 7.44 1.45 11.33
N LEU A 106 7.08 0.58 12.27
CA LEU A 106 6.76 0.98 13.65
C LEU A 106 7.96 1.61 14.37
N ARG A 107 9.18 1.10 14.11
CA ARG A 107 10.41 1.63 14.71
C ARG A 107 10.76 3.03 14.21
N HIS A 108 10.52 3.30 12.93
CA HIS A 108 10.90 4.54 12.27
C HIS A 108 9.79 5.60 12.20
N MET A 109 8.57 5.27 12.66
CA MET A 109 7.44 6.19 12.78
C MET A 109 6.97 6.30 14.23
N PRO A 110 7.79 6.84 15.14
CA PRO A 110 7.38 7.01 16.53
C PRO A 110 6.15 7.91 16.60
N GLY A 111 5.16 7.51 17.40
CA GLY A 111 3.90 8.24 17.55
C GLY A 111 2.88 8.00 16.42
N LEU A 112 3.08 6.98 15.57
CA LEU A 112 2.08 6.55 14.59
C LEU A 112 0.70 6.34 15.25
N ASP A 113 -0.28 7.14 14.86
CA ASP A 113 -1.67 7.00 15.30
C ASP A 113 -2.40 6.04 14.37
N LEU A 114 -2.81 4.89 14.93
CA LEU A 114 -3.55 3.88 14.18
C LEU A 114 -5.03 4.25 14.00
N GLN A 115 -5.57 5.20 14.75
CA GLN A 115 -6.99 5.53 14.69
C GLN A 115 -7.43 6.09 13.32
N PRO A 116 -6.72 7.07 12.72
CA PRO A 116 -7.02 7.51 11.36
C PRO A 116 -7.00 6.37 10.34
N LEU A 117 -6.05 5.43 10.46
CA LEU A 117 -5.96 4.28 9.56
C LEU A 117 -7.16 3.34 9.71
N ARG A 118 -7.62 3.10 10.95
CA ARG A 118 -8.83 2.32 11.21
C ARG A 118 -10.05 2.97 10.58
N ASP A 119 -10.17 4.28 10.72
CA ASP A 119 -11.30 5.05 10.19
C ASP A 119 -11.31 5.00 8.66
N GLY A 120 -10.16 5.22 8.00
CA GLY A 120 -10.03 5.10 6.55
C GLY A 120 -10.35 3.70 6.02
N LEU A 121 -9.82 2.66 6.67
CA LEU A 121 -10.16 1.27 6.32
C LEU A 121 -11.63 0.95 6.57
N ALA A 122 -12.26 1.54 7.59
CA ALA A 122 -13.69 1.37 7.84
C ALA A 122 -14.55 2.01 6.75
N VAL A 123 -14.10 3.13 6.18
CA VAL A 123 -14.74 3.75 5.01
C VAL A 123 -14.56 2.88 3.76
N ALA A 124 -13.35 2.40 3.47
CA ALA A 124 -13.09 1.53 2.33
C ALA A 124 -13.93 0.23 2.37
N LYS A 125 -14.18 -0.31 3.57
CA LYS A 125 -15.06 -1.48 3.79
C LYS A 125 -16.52 -1.26 3.40
N ARG A 126 -16.97 -0.02 3.21
CA ARG A 126 -18.35 0.29 2.75
C ARG A 126 -18.56 -0.04 1.27
N GLY A 127 -17.49 -0.30 0.53
CA GLY A 127 -17.55 -0.87 -0.81
C GLY A 127 -17.00 0.05 -1.90
N LEU A 128 -16.78 -0.56 -3.07
CA LEU A 128 -16.07 0.03 -4.22
C LEU A 128 -16.79 1.24 -4.85
N HIS A 129 -18.07 1.46 -4.58
CA HIS A 129 -18.84 2.60 -5.11
C HIS A 129 -19.22 3.61 -4.01
N HIS A 130 -18.54 3.59 -2.87
CA HIS A 130 -18.80 4.56 -1.80
C HIS A 130 -18.08 5.89 -2.05
N PHE A 131 -18.46 6.60 -3.13
CA PHE A 131 -17.82 7.85 -3.55
C PHE A 131 -17.86 8.95 -2.48
N GLU A 132 -18.94 9.02 -1.70
CA GLU A 132 -19.06 9.97 -0.58
C GLU A 132 -18.02 9.77 0.53
N GLY A 133 -17.35 8.61 0.53
CA GLY A 133 -16.29 8.27 1.47
C GLY A 133 -14.92 8.79 1.08
N GLU A 134 -14.76 9.49 -0.05
CA GLU A 134 -13.45 9.98 -0.49
C GLU A 134 -12.72 10.76 0.63
N GLY A 135 -11.45 10.46 0.84
CA GLY A 135 -10.70 11.07 1.92
C GLY A 135 -9.25 10.64 2.08
N ILE A 136 -8.57 11.34 2.98
CA ILE A 136 -7.18 11.13 3.37
C ILE A 136 -7.12 11.02 4.90
N TRP A 137 -6.52 9.95 5.39
CA TRP A 137 -6.30 9.70 6.81
C TRP A 137 -4.80 9.64 7.09
N VAL A 138 -4.28 10.74 7.65
CA VAL A 138 -2.88 10.86 8.01
C VAL A 138 -2.65 10.21 9.38
N ALA A 139 -1.76 9.24 9.44
CA ALA A 139 -1.46 8.49 10.67
C ALA A 139 -0.18 8.96 11.33
N TRP A 140 0.76 9.47 10.54
CA TRP A 140 2.04 9.93 11.03
C TRP A 140 2.59 11.04 10.14
N ARG A 141 3.25 12.01 10.78
CA ARG A 141 4.04 13.06 10.15
C ARG A 141 5.37 13.15 10.86
N ARG A 142 6.43 13.36 10.10
CA ARG A 142 7.74 13.69 10.65
C ARG A 142 7.63 15.00 11.44
N ASP A 143 8.16 14.98 12.66
CA ASP A 143 8.31 16.22 13.41
C ASP A 143 9.35 17.12 12.71
N PRO A 144 9.00 18.35 12.32
CA PRO A 144 9.94 19.27 11.67
C PRO A 144 11.19 19.60 12.51
N HIS A 145 11.24 19.20 13.79
CA HIS A 145 12.37 19.48 14.69
C HIS A 145 13.46 18.39 14.72
N CYS A 146 13.29 17.32 13.92
CA CYS A 146 14.30 16.29 13.73
C CYS A 146 14.83 16.32 12.28
N ALA A 147 15.57 17.37 11.95
CA ALA A 147 16.37 17.49 10.73
C ALA A 147 17.75 18.07 11.08
#